data_AF-A0AA45MJJ8-F1
#
_entry.id   AF-A0AA45MJJ8-F1
#
_cell.length_a   1.000
_cell.length_b   1.000
_cell.length_c   1.000
_cell.angle_alpha   90.00
_cell.angle_beta   90.00
_cell.angle_gamma   90.00
#
_symmetry.space_group_name_H-M   'P 1'
#
loop_
_entity.id
_entity.type
_entity.pdbx_description
1 polymer ?
#
loop_
_entity_poly.entity_id
_entity_poly.type
_entity_poly.pdbx_seq_one_letter_code
_entity_poly.pdbx_strand_id
1 'polypeptide(L)'
;MRAAWVLALTVLSSNAFADDQARRLARQAEIEYYTSRYDGADIALARFNCQPPNIPMRPALAGGPAVTRALAAWRSCYDQFLANYNAALPVGKSIPPDLADLMTDDEIDAAQTLMSEVFVRVADEARRQADAVTLAQAAWEGRRGDIALSARDLSHLPETAGKR
;
A
#
# COMPACT_ATOMS: atom_id res chain seq x y z
N MET A 1 48.24 -42.84 -35.04
CA MET A 1 46.89 -43.37 -34.78
C MET A 1 46.08 -42.28 -34.09
N ARG A 2 44.90 -41.97 -34.63
CA ARG A 2 44.00 -40.88 -34.22
C ARG A 2 43.14 -41.33 -33.03
N ALA A 3 42.87 -40.44 -32.08
CA ALA A 3 41.66 -40.52 -31.26
C ALA A 3 41.26 -39.10 -30.84
N ALA A 4 40.24 -38.59 -31.55
CA ALA A 4 39.58 -37.33 -31.29
C ALA A 4 38.72 -37.44 -30.03
N TRP A 5 38.87 -36.48 -29.12
CA TRP A 5 37.96 -36.32 -27.99
C TRP A 5 36.76 -35.46 -28.41
N VAL A 6 35.58 -36.03 -28.20
CA VAL A 6 34.27 -35.51 -28.55
C VAL A 6 33.95 -34.28 -27.70
N LEU A 7 33.71 -33.15 -28.38
CA LEU A 7 33.03 -31.98 -27.85
C LEU A 7 31.54 -32.34 -27.68
N ALA A 8 31.10 -32.55 -26.44
CA ALA A 8 29.68 -32.61 -26.09
C ALA A 8 29.38 -31.48 -25.10
N LEU A 9 29.14 -30.29 -25.64
CA LEU A 9 28.64 -29.15 -24.87
C LEU A 9 27.36 -28.60 -25.54
N THR A 10 26.35 -28.38 -24.69
CA THR A 10 25.25 -27.40 -24.80
C THR A 10 24.11 -27.60 -25.81
N VAL A 11 22.98 -28.22 -25.36
CA VAL A 11 21.62 -27.94 -25.92
C VAL A 11 20.52 -27.98 -24.84
N LEU A 12 20.83 -27.83 -23.55
CA LEU A 12 19.81 -27.89 -22.48
C LEU A 12 19.11 -26.55 -22.20
N SER A 13 19.57 -25.44 -22.78
CA SER A 13 19.10 -24.10 -22.44
C SER A 13 17.86 -23.63 -23.21
N SER A 14 17.55 -24.22 -24.38
CA SER A 14 16.53 -23.67 -25.30
C SER A 14 15.09 -23.83 -24.82
N ASN A 15 14.80 -24.86 -24.01
CA ASN A 15 13.43 -25.16 -23.59
C ASN A 15 12.95 -24.26 -22.44
N ALA A 16 13.84 -23.85 -21.54
CA ALA A 16 13.49 -23.00 -20.39
C ALA A 16 13.05 -21.59 -20.85
N PHE A 17 13.77 -20.98 -21.79
CA PHE A 17 13.40 -19.67 -22.34
C PHE A 17 12.06 -19.68 -23.08
N ALA A 18 11.76 -20.76 -23.82
CA ALA A 18 10.48 -20.87 -24.53
C ALA A 18 9.29 -21.00 -23.55
N ASP A 19 9.48 -21.72 -22.44
CA ASP A 19 8.48 -21.87 -21.39
C ASP A 19 8.24 -20.53 -20.65
N ASP A 20 9.29 -19.80 -20.29
CA ASP A 20 9.15 -18.49 -19.63
C ASP A 20 8.47 -17.45 -20.52
N GLN A 21 8.74 -17.44 -21.83
CA GLN A 21 8.03 -16.56 -22.76
C GLN A 21 6.54 -16.90 -22.86
N ALA A 22 6.19 -18.19 -22.92
CA ALA A 22 4.79 -18.63 -22.91
C ALA A 22 4.09 -18.26 -21.60
N ARG A 23 4.75 -18.46 -20.44
CA ARG A 23 4.28 -18.04 -19.12
C ARG A 23 4.08 -16.54 -19.08
N ARG A 24 5.07 -15.75 -19.48
CA ARG A 24 4.98 -14.28 -19.51
C ARG A 24 3.80 -13.80 -20.36
N LEU A 25 3.61 -14.35 -21.56
CA LEU A 25 2.45 -14.04 -22.42
C LEU A 25 1.12 -14.35 -21.73
N ALA A 26 1.02 -15.48 -21.04
CA ALA A 26 -0.17 -15.86 -20.28
C ALA A 26 -0.44 -14.93 -19.07
N ARG A 27 0.59 -14.25 -18.55
CA ARG A 27 0.50 -13.31 -17.41
C ARG A 27 0.55 -11.84 -17.82
N GLN A 28 0.53 -11.53 -19.12
CA GLN A 28 0.74 -10.17 -19.64
C GLN A 28 -0.22 -9.13 -19.03
N ALA A 29 -1.48 -9.50 -18.77
CA ALA A 29 -2.46 -8.61 -18.17
C ALA A 29 -2.12 -8.23 -16.72
N GLU A 30 -1.46 -9.11 -15.97
CA GLU A 30 -1.03 -8.81 -14.60
C GLU A 30 0.24 -7.96 -14.59
N ILE A 31 1.18 -8.24 -15.50
CA ILE A 31 2.33 -7.34 -15.72
C ILE A 31 1.83 -5.93 -16.07
N GLU A 32 0.87 -5.83 -17.00
CA GLU A 32 0.25 -4.55 -17.37
C GLU A 32 -0.44 -3.87 -16.18
N TYR A 33 -1.12 -4.63 -15.32
CA TYR A 33 -1.73 -4.09 -14.12
C TYR A 33 -0.70 -3.40 -13.23
N TYR A 34 0.37 -4.08 -12.83
CA TYR A 34 1.37 -3.48 -11.94
C TYR A 34 2.16 -2.34 -12.59
N THR A 35 2.38 -2.39 -13.90
CA THR A 35 3.18 -1.39 -14.62
C THR A 35 2.41 -0.13 -15.04
N SER A 36 1.08 -0.21 -15.15
CA SER A 36 0.30 0.92 -15.73
C SER A 36 -1.08 1.15 -15.14
N ARG A 37 -1.66 0.19 -14.40
CA ARG A 37 -3.06 0.27 -13.93
C ARG A 37 -3.24 0.07 -12.43
N TYR A 38 -2.17 -0.14 -11.68
CA TYR A 38 -2.23 -0.34 -10.24
C TYR A 38 -2.96 0.84 -9.58
N ASP A 39 -4.05 0.54 -8.88
CA ASP A 39 -4.95 1.55 -8.31
C ASP A 39 -4.81 1.69 -6.78
N GLY A 40 -4.21 0.68 -6.14
CA GLY A 40 -4.02 0.58 -4.70
C GLY A 40 -5.27 0.15 -3.94
N ALA A 41 -6.27 -0.46 -4.60
CA ALA A 41 -7.49 -0.93 -3.94
C ALA A 41 -7.22 -1.95 -2.83
N ASP A 42 -6.10 -2.67 -2.90
CA ASP A 42 -5.63 -3.62 -1.91
C ASP A 42 -5.07 -2.97 -0.63
N ILE A 43 -4.53 -1.76 -0.74
CA ILE A 43 -3.96 -0.99 0.38
C ILE A 43 -4.85 0.16 0.85
N ALA A 44 -5.94 0.48 0.13
CA ALA A 44 -6.80 1.61 0.43
C ALA A 44 -7.64 1.42 1.71
N LEU A 45 -7.83 2.51 2.46
CA LEU A 45 -8.72 2.55 3.64
C LEU A 45 -10.16 2.10 3.32
N ALA A 46 -10.65 2.41 2.11
CA ALA A 46 -11.98 2.03 1.65
C ALA A 46 -12.23 0.51 1.70
N ARG A 47 -11.18 -0.32 1.54
CA ARG A 47 -11.26 -1.78 1.65
C ARG A 47 -11.74 -2.26 3.03
N PHE A 48 -11.44 -1.50 4.08
CA PHE A 48 -11.77 -1.85 5.46
C PHE A 48 -13.20 -1.43 5.86
N ASN A 49 -13.89 -0.65 5.02
CA ASN A 49 -15.24 -0.15 5.26
C ASN A 49 -15.39 0.56 6.63
N CYS A 50 -14.35 1.30 7.05
CA CYS A 50 -14.36 2.01 8.33
C CYS A 50 -15.47 3.06 8.36
N GLN A 51 -16.47 2.84 9.21
CA GLN A 51 -17.62 3.72 9.33
C GLN A 51 -17.24 5.00 10.07
N PRO A 52 -17.29 6.19 9.45
CA PRO A 52 -17.02 7.44 10.14
C PRO A 52 -18.01 7.61 11.32
N PRO A 53 -17.52 7.96 12.52
CA PRO A 53 -18.39 8.13 13.67
C PRO A 53 -19.31 9.34 13.46
N ASN A 54 -20.60 9.19 13.78
CA ASN A 54 -21.52 10.32 13.85
C ASN A 54 -21.28 11.11 15.14
N ILE A 55 -20.50 12.18 15.04
CA ILE A 55 -20.15 13.05 16.18
C ILE A 55 -21.07 14.28 16.17
N PRO A 56 -21.95 14.45 17.16
CA PRO A 56 -22.86 15.60 17.20
C PRO A 56 -22.10 16.90 17.47
N MET A 57 -22.54 17.99 16.82
CA MET A 57 -21.90 19.31 16.90
C MET A 57 -21.98 19.97 18.29
N ARG A 58 -22.82 19.46 19.18
CA ARG A 58 -22.86 19.86 20.60
C ARG A 58 -22.75 18.62 21.48
N PRO A 59 -21.95 18.64 22.55
CA PRO A 59 -21.95 17.57 23.53
C PRO A 59 -23.32 17.52 24.22
N ALA A 60 -24.15 16.57 23.81
CA ALA A 60 -25.34 16.19 24.55
C ALA A 60 -24.91 15.26 25.70
N LEU A 61 -25.27 15.60 26.94
CA LEU A 61 -24.95 14.80 28.14
C LEU A 61 -25.38 13.32 28.00
N ALA A 62 -26.44 13.03 27.23
CA ALA A 62 -26.95 11.68 27.00
C ALA A 62 -26.25 10.91 25.84
N GLY A 63 -25.39 11.55 25.05
CA GLY A 63 -24.78 10.96 23.85
C GLY A 63 -23.33 10.47 24.00
N GLY A 64 -22.66 10.83 25.10
CA GLY A 64 -21.22 10.59 25.30
C GLY A 64 -20.77 9.15 25.12
N PRO A 65 -21.36 8.16 25.83
CA PRO A 65 -20.94 6.77 25.70
C PRO A 65 -21.09 6.20 24.28
N ALA A 66 -22.11 6.64 23.52
CA ALA A 66 -22.31 6.20 22.15
C ALA A 66 -21.24 6.79 21.21
N VAL A 67 -20.93 8.07 21.34
CA VAL A 67 -19.86 8.75 20.58
C VAL A 67 -18.50 8.12 20.90
N THR A 68 -18.20 7.88 22.18
CA THR A 68 -16.96 7.21 22.60
C THR A 68 -16.81 5.81 21.99
N ARG A 69 -17.90 5.01 21.98
CA ARG A 69 -17.88 3.69 21.33
C ARG A 69 -17.68 3.79 19.82
N ALA A 70 -18.34 4.73 19.15
CA ALA A 70 -18.18 4.94 17.71
C ALA A 70 -16.74 5.36 17.35
N LEU A 71 -16.15 6.28 18.12
CA LEU A 71 -14.75 6.67 17.98
C LEU A 71 -13.79 5.50 18.19
N ALA A 72 -14.01 4.68 19.21
CA ALA A 72 -13.19 3.49 19.46
C ALA A 72 -13.28 2.47 18.32
N ALA A 73 -14.49 2.22 17.81
CA ALA A 73 -14.71 1.33 16.67
C ALA A 73 -14.02 1.84 15.40
N TRP A 74 -14.13 3.14 15.12
CA TRP A 74 -13.44 3.76 13.97
C TRP A 74 -11.92 3.64 14.09
N ARG A 75 -11.34 3.95 15.26
CA ARG A 75 -9.88 3.81 15.49
C ARG A 75 -9.40 2.38 15.29
N SER A 76 -10.10 1.41 15.89
CA SER A 76 -9.76 0.00 15.72
C SER A 76 -9.82 -0.46 14.26
N CYS A 77 -10.73 0.10 13.46
CA CYS A 77 -10.77 -0.16 12.02
C CYS A 77 -9.60 0.52 11.28
N TYR A 78 -9.30 1.77 11.62
CA TYR A 78 -8.18 2.51 11.05
C TYR A 78 -6.83 1.84 11.35
N ASP A 79 -6.67 1.27 12.55
CA ASP A 79 -5.49 0.49 12.94
C ASP A 79 -5.30 -0.77 12.07
N GLN A 80 -6.40 -1.43 11.68
CA GLN A 80 -6.33 -2.56 10.73
C GLN A 80 -5.88 -2.11 9.34
N PHE A 81 -6.36 -0.95 8.89
CA PHE A 81 -5.87 -0.32 7.67
C PHE A 81 -4.37 -0.04 7.76
N LEU A 82 -3.89 0.58 8.85
CA LEU A 82 -2.48 0.88 9.04
C LEU A 82 -1.63 -0.39 9.06
N ALA A 83 -2.10 -1.45 9.73
CA ALA A 83 -1.42 -2.74 9.75
C ALA A 83 -1.27 -3.33 8.33
N ASN A 84 -2.33 -3.28 7.51
CA ASN A 84 -2.29 -3.74 6.13
C ASN A 84 -1.39 -2.88 5.23
N TYR A 85 -1.52 -1.55 5.33
CA TYR A 85 -0.70 -0.61 4.57
C TYR A 85 0.80 -0.82 4.88
N ASN A 86 1.15 -0.95 6.16
CA ASN A 86 2.52 -1.21 6.59
C ASN A 86 3.01 -2.62 6.18
N ALA A 87 2.12 -3.62 6.18
CA ALA A 87 2.47 -4.96 5.72
C ALA A 87 2.77 -5.02 4.22
N ALA A 88 2.19 -4.11 3.43
CA ALA A 88 2.44 -3.98 2.00
C ALA A 88 3.75 -3.21 1.67
N LEU A 89 4.44 -2.64 2.66
CA LEU A 89 5.75 -2.01 2.50
C LEU A 89 6.90 -3.04 2.61
N PRO A 90 8.04 -2.81 1.92
CA PRO A 90 8.33 -1.70 0.99
C PRO A 90 7.54 -1.79 -0.33
N VAL A 91 7.46 -0.68 -1.06
CA VAL A 91 6.77 -0.60 -2.37
C VAL A 91 7.30 -1.69 -3.32
N GLY A 92 6.39 -2.34 -4.04
CA GLY A 92 6.69 -3.50 -4.90
C GLY A 92 6.54 -4.85 -4.21
N LYS A 93 6.48 -4.91 -2.87
CA LYS A 93 6.29 -6.18 -2.13
C LYS A 93 4.98 -6.90 -2.44
N SER A 94 3.94 -6.17 -2.86
CA SER A 94 2.64 -6.74 -3.24
C SER A 94 2.61 -7.31 -4.67
N ILE A 95 3.70 -7.20 -5.44
CA ILE A 95 3.86 -7.94 -6.70
C ILE A 95 4.11 -9.42 -6.35
N PRO A 96 3.32 -10.37 -6.89
CA PRO A 96 3.57 -11.80 -6.67
C PRO A 96 4.99 -12.19 -7.13
N PRO A 97 5.77 -12.94 -6.34
CA PRO A 97 7.15 -13.28 -6.70
C PRO A 97 7.25 -14.01 -8.04
N ASP A 98 6.32 -14.91 -8.34
CA ASP A 98 6.25 -15.65 -9.60
C ASP A 98 5.90 -14.77 -10.80
N LEU A 99 5.24 -13.63 -10.57
CA LEU A 99 5.03 -12.60 -11.58
C LEU A 99 6.27 -11.72 -11.74
N ALA A 100 6.91 -11.32 -10.64
CA ALA A 100 8.13 -10.53 -10.66
C ALA A 100 9.27 -11.23 -11.41
N ASP A 101 9.39 -12.55 -11.27
CA ASP A 101 10.35 -13.39 -12.02
C ASP A 101 10.13 -13.35 -13.55
N LEU A 102 8.94 -12.96 -14.02
CA LEU A 102 8.59 -12.85 -15.44
C LEU A 102 8.69 -11.43 -15.99
N MET A 103 8.92 -10.44 -15.13
CA MET A 103 9.02 -9.03 -15.51
C MET A 103 10.45 -8.67 -15.92
N THR A 104 10.59 -7.72 -16.83
CA THR A 104 11.90 -7.10 -17.09
C THR A 104 12.27 -6.11 -15.99
N ASP A 105 13.55 -5.73 -15.91
CA ASP A 105 14.00 -4.69 -14.98
C ASP A 105 13.23 -3.36 -15.19
N ASP A 106 13.03 -2.96 -16.45
CA ASP A 106 12.24 -1.76 -16.80
C ASP A 106 10.78 -1.86 -16.33
N GLU A 107 10.18 -3.05 -16.39
CA GLU A 107 8.82 -3.28 -15.91
C GLU A 107 8.74 -3.24 -14.39
N ILE A 108 9.75 -3.77 -13.69
CA ILE A 108 9.85 -3.67 -12.23
C ILE A 108 10.01 -2.20 -11.81
N ASP A 109 10.87 -1.44 -12.47
CA ASP A 109 11.09 -0.02 -12.18
C ASP A 109 9.82 0.81 -12.46
N ALA A 110 9.12 0.53 -13.57
CA ALA A 110 7.84 1.17 -13.90
C ALA A 110 6.78 0.85 -12.85
N ALA A 111 6.67 -0.41 -12.43
CA ALA A 111 5.74 -0.83 -11.39
C ALA A 111 6.04 -0.16 -10.05
N GLN A 112 7.31 -0.16 -9.61
CA GLN A 112 7.71 0.50 -8.37
C GLN A 112 7.41 2.01 -8.40
N THR A 113 7.64 2.68 -9.52
CA THR A 113 7.34 4.10 -9.71
C THR A 113 5.84 4.36 -9.56
N LEU A 114 5.01 3.66 -10.32
CA LEU A 114 3.55 3.80 -10.25
C LEU A 114 3.03 3.48 -8.85
N MET A 115 3.45 2.35 -8.27
CA MET A 115 3.03 1.93 -6.95
C MET A 115 3.45 2.97 -5.88
N SER A 116 4.64 3.56 -5.97
CA SER A 116 5.08 4.60 -5.03
C SER A 116 4.13 5.80 -5.01
N GLU A 117 3.76 6.30 -6.20
CA GLU A 117 2.79 7.39 -6.34
C GLU A 117 1.42 7.02 -5.74
N VAL A 118 0.97 5.79 -5.98
CA VAL A 118 -0.29 5.28 -5.45
C VAL A 118 -0.25 5.13 -3.92
N PHE A 119 0.85 4.64 -3.36
CA PHE A 119 1.04 4.52 -1.91
C PHE A 119 0.96 5.88 -1.22
N VAL A 120 1.60 6.92 -1.80
CA VAL A 120 1.52 8.30 -1.30
C VAL A 120 0.07 8.80 -1.35
N ARG A 121 -0.61 8.65 -2.48
CA ARG A 121 -2.01 9.07 -2.65
C ARG A 121 -2.95 8.39 -1.64
N VAL A 122 -2.78 7.09 -1.41
CA VAL A 122 -3.58 6.31 -0.45
C VAL A 122 -3.32 6.78 0.98
N ALA A 123 -2.06 7.03 1.36
CA ALA A 123 -1.73 7.55 2.68
C ALA A 123 -2.33 8.94 2.92
N ASP A 124 -2.24 9.83 1.93
CA ASP A 124 -2.81 11.17 2.02
C ASP A 124 -4.33 11.16 2.15
N GLU A 125 -5.02 10.28 1.42
CA GLU A 125 -6.47 10.12 1.54
C GLU A 125 -6.87 9.59 2.91
N ALA A 126 -6.20 8.55 3.40
CA ALA A 126 -6.46 8.01 4.73
C ALA A 126 -6.19 9.06 5.83
N ARG A 127 -5.11 9.84 5.70
CA ARG A 127 -4.79 10.94 6.62
C ARG A 127 -5.89 11.99 6.65
N ARG A 128 -6.40 12.45 5.50
CA ARG A 128 -7.50 13.43 5.45
C ARG A 128 -8.75 12.93 6.18
N GLN A 129 -9.08 11.64 6.04
CA GLN A 129 -10.21 11.05 6.76
C GLN A 129 -9.96 11.00 8.28
N ALA A 130 -8.74 10.65 8.70
CA ALA A 130 -8.37 10.66 10.12
C ALA A 130 -8.38 12.07 10.74
N ASP A 131 -7.88 13.07 10.00
CA ASP A 131 -7.88 14.48 10.41
C ASP A 131 -9.31 14.98 10.60
N ALA A 132 -10.24 14.62 9.70
CA ALA A 132 -11.65 14.99 9.82
C ALA A 132 -12.30 14.41 11.09
N VAL A 133 -12.04 13.14 11.43
CA VAL A 133 -12.55 12.52 12.65
C VAL A 133 -11.93 13.15 13.90
N THR A 134 -10.63 13.44 13.86
CA THR A 134 -9.90 14.08 14.97
C THR A 134 -10.43 15.50 15.23
N LEU A 135 -10.65 16.28 14.18
CA LEU A 135 -11.23 17.61 14.27
C LEU A 135 -12.66 17.58 14.83
N ALA A 136 -13.49 16.66 14.35
CA ALA A 136 -14.87 16.50 14.82
C ALA A 136 -14.91 16.10 16.32
N GLN A 137 -14.02 15.21 16.75
CA GLN A 137 -13.88 14.85 18.16
C GLN A 137 -13.42 16.04 19.01
N ALA A 138 -12.38 16.76 18.59
CA ALA A 138 -11.86 17.91 19.33
C ALA A 138 -12.93 19.00 19.51
N ALA A 139 -13.72 19.26 18.48
CA ALA A 139 -14.87 20.17 18.55
C ALA A 139 -15.93 19.69 19.55
N TRP A 140 -16.25 18.39 19.54
CA TRP A 140 -17.21 17.78 20.47
C TRP A 140 -16.75 17.84 21.94
N GLU A 141 -15.45 17.66 22.18
CA GLU A 141 -14.83 17.73 23.52
C GLU A 141 -14.59 19.17 24.00
N GLY A 142 -14.91 20.18 23.18
CA GLY A 142 -14.68 21.58 23.52
C GLY A 142 -13.21 22.02 23.43
N ARG A 143 -12.31 21.17 22.90
CA ARG A 143 -10.89 21.47 22.69
C ARG A 143 -10.67 22.18 21.35
N ARG A 144 -11.16 23.42 21.23
CA ARG A 144 -11.00 24.24 20.02
C ARG A 144 -9.58 24.81 19.82
N GLY A 145 -8.70 24.73 20.82
CA GLY A 145 -7.39 25.42 20.84
C GLY A 145 -6.16 24.58 20.42
N ASP A 146 -6.27 23.25 20.33
CA ASP A 146 -5.08 22.37 20.35
C ASP A 146 -4.72 21.75 18.97
N ILE A 147 -5.50 22.03 17.92
CA ILE A 147 -5.39 21.38 16.60
C ILE A 147 -4.05 21.70 15.90
N ALA A 148 -3.40 22.81 16.24
CA ALA A 148 -2.11 23.22 15.67
C ALA A 148 -0.93 22.30 16.06
N LEU A 149 -1.06 21.44 17.09
CA LEU A 149 0.01 20.54 17.53
C LEU A 149 0.10 19.25 16.71
N SER A 150 -1.03 18.67 16.29
CA SER A 150 -1.08 17.38 15.59
C SER A 150 -0.42 17.37 14.19
N ALA A 151 -0.41 18.50 13.50
CA ALA A 151 0.26 18.64 12.21
C ALA A 151 1.80 18.56 12.31
N ARG A 152 2.37 18.92 13.47
CA ARG A 152 3.82 18.81 13.72
C ARG A 152 4.26 17.37 13.97
N ASP A 153 3.47 16.58 14.68
CA ASP A 153 3.86 15.22 15.06
C ASP A 153 3.87 14.24 13.87
N LEU A 154 3.02 14.46 12.85
CA LEU A 154 3.04 13.68 11.61
C LEU A 154 4.18 14.09 10.64
N SER A 155 4.84 15.23 10.90
CA SER A 155 6.03 15.67 10.15
C SER A 155 7.30 14.92 10.59
N HIS A 156 7.21 14.09 11.64
CA HIS A 156 8.34 13.37 12.24
C HIS A 156 8.36 11.86 11.91
N LEU A 157 7.64 11.42 10.86
CA LEU A 157 7.91 10.10 10.29
C LEU A 157 9.35 10.09 9.75
N PRO A 158 10.19 9.11 10.14
CA PRO A 158 11.59 9.10 9.78
C PRO A 158 11.75 9.08 8.26
N GLU A 159 12.56 10.01 7.78
CA GLU A 159 13.09 10.07 6.43
C GLU A 159 13.87 8.77 6.14
N THR A 160 13.19 7.70 5.73
CA THR A 160 13.86 6.55 5.13
C THR A 160 14.10 6.87 3.66
N ALA A 161 15.00 7.81 3.41
CA ALA A 161 15.61 8.05 2.12
C ALA A 161 17.09 7.69 2.23
N GLY A 162 17.53 6.80 1.33
CA GLY A 162 18.85 6.22 1.35
C GLY A 162 19.98 7.25 1.36
N LYS A 163 20.97 6.97 2.19
CA LYS A 163 22.35 7.42 1.95
C LYS A 163 23.14 6.22 1.46
N ARG A 164 23.41 6.18 0.16
CA ARG A 164 24.71 5.74 -0.36
C ARG A 164 25.50 7.00 -0.70
#